data_AF-A0A7C3LP09-F1
#
_entry.id   AF-A0A7C3LP09-F1
#
_cell.length_a   1.000
_cell.length_b   1.000
_cell.length_c   1.000
_cell.angle_alpha   90.00
_cell.angle_beta   90.00
_cell.angle_gamma   90.00
#
_symmetry.space_group_name_H-M   'P 1'
#
loop_
_entity.id
_entity.type
_entity.pdbx_description
1 polymer ?
#
loop_
_entity_poly.entity_id
_entity_poly.type
_entity_poly.pdbx_seq_one_letter_code
_entity_poly.pdbx_strand_id
1 'polypeptide(L)'
;MARVIGMSAKFDLLSAGELFPGLQHDLLALCFWHLPHASSNVRICAVGDIGLSGRVDPLVGRGGSGSVFAEIQPFFLKSNIVFGNLESPLVDAYVGKQMFAAATQGAVALKAAGFTLLHLANNHIHDFGAEGLQSTMDACRAAGLLTLGAGRTMGEAGSLVVTEAGRMRIGWLGCGRTLIKQSQDGPCYWELEEAQLMDAVAEARSKVDLLVVSLHIGLMYLDYPHPDHKALAGRLQKAGAGIVLMHHPHVLQGVEVDDNGQTICYSLGNFVLDWQEGNVVNHIMVREQNESAIFVFDVSQAGIVQAVAVPVHLDENLVVRWATGERGREILDRLARVSREIQNDYTRLFERQRAGRNAAPVFAVALHHMRKGNWRYLTEHISRFRLEHLRMFWLFFLDKLAGRDA
;
A
#
# COMPACT_ATOMS: atom_id res chain seq x y z
N MET A 1 -19.42 7.89 -34.47
CA MET A 1 -18.66 6.74 -34.98
C MET A 1 -17.85 6.17 -33.82
N ALA A 2 -18.29 5.04 -33.28
CA ALA A 2 -17.68 4.42 -32.12
C ALA A 2 -16.28 3.89 -32.48
N ARG A 3 -15.26 4.35 -31.76
CA ARG A 3 -13.92 3.77 -31.85
C ARG A 3 -14.03 2.37 -31.25
N VAL A 4 -13.87 1.35 -32.09
CA VAL A 4 -13.74 -0.04 -31.66
C VAL A 4 -12.44 -0.12 -30.84
N ILE A 5 -12.57 -0.19 -29.52
CA ILE A 5 -11.44 -0.39 -28.59
C ILE A 5 -11.08 -1.87 -28.66
N GLY A 6 -10.27 -2.21 -29.64
CA GLY A 6 -9.61 -3.51 -29.77
C GLY A 6 -8.11 -3.33 -29.61
N MET A 7 -7.64 -2.86 -28.45
CA MET A 7 -6.23 -2.91 -28.02
C MET A 7 -6.22 -2.93 -26.49
N SER A 8 -5.40 -3.81 -25.88
CA SER A 8 -5.20 -3.88 -24.43
C SER A 8 -4.74 -2.51 -23.91
N ALA A 9 -5.60 -1.83 -23.16
CA ALA A 9 -5.29 -0.53 -22.58
C ALA A 9 -4.01 -0.65 -21.74
N LYS A 10 -2.94 0.08 -22.10
CA LYS A 10 -1.75 0.20 -21.26
C LYS A 10 -1.66 1.65 -20.77
N PHE A 11 -2.38 1.93 -19.69
CA PHE A 11 -2.37 3.18 -18.92
C PHE A 11 -3.12 4.36 -19.57
N ASP A 12 -4.36 4.12 -19.98
CA ASP A 12 -5.25 5.15 -20.54
C ASP A 12 -6.01 5.88 -19.43
N LEU A 13 -6.13 7.22 -19.54
CA LEU A 13 -6.99 8.02 -18.67
C LEU A 13 -8.42 8.05 -19.22
N LEU A 14 -9.37 7.58 -18.42
CA LEU A 14 -10.79 7.52 -18.74
C LEU A 14 -11.63 8.29 -17.70
N SER A 15 -12.90 8.58 -18.00
CA SER A 15 -13.81 9.11 -16.99
C SER A 15 -14.22 8.01 -16.01
N ALA A 16 -13.99 8.23 -14.72
CA ALA A 16 -14.39 7.31 -13.67
C ALA A 16 -15.92 7.14 -13.63
N GLY A 17 -16.69 8.20 -13.92
CA GLY A 17 -18.16 8.14 -13.99
C GLY A 17 -18.69 7.27 -15.14
N GLU A 18 -17.93 7.15 -16.25
CA GLU A 18 -18.26 6.23 -17.36
C GLU A 18 -18.00 4.76 -16.98
N LEU A 19 -16.93 4.50 -16.23
CA LEU A 19 -16.57 3.15 -15.76
C LEU A 19 -17.46 2.71 -14.60
N PHE A 20 -17.81 3.63 -13.72
CA PHE A 20 -18.47 3.37 -12.45
C PHE A 20 -19.65 4.32 -12.24
N PRO A 21 -20.88 3.90 -12.60
CA PRO A 21 -22.07 4.72 -12.43
C PRO A 21 -22.24 5.19 -10.97
N GLY A 22 -22.37 6.51 -10.79
CA GLY A 22 -22.48 7.17 -9.50
C GLY A 22 -21.20 7.89 -9.05
N LEU A 23 -20.07 7.70 -9.74
CA LEU A 23 -18.92 8.60 -9.63
C LEU A 23 -19.08 9.82 -10.54
N GLN A 24 -18.35 10.88 -10.21
CA GLN A 24 -18.39 12.15 -10.91
C GLN A 24 -17.77 12.00 -12.33
N HIS A 25 -18.29 12.71 -13.33
CA HIS A 25 -17.80 12.59 -14.71
C HIS A 25 -16.43 13.24 -14.93
N ASP A 26 -16.10 14.27 -14.16
CA ASP A 26 -14.82 14.98 -14.16
C ASP A 26 -13.74 14.28 -13.33
N LEU A 27 -14.10 13.24 -12.56
CA LEU A 27 -13.16 12.34 -11.93
C LEU A 27 -12.55 11.42 -13.00
N LEU A 28 -11.22 11.42 -13.08
CA LEU A 28 -10.47 10.55 -13.98
C LEU A 28 -10.16 9.21 -13.30
N ALA A 29 -9.87 8.21 -14.11
CA ALA A 29 -9.31 6.95 -13.66
C ALA A 29 -8.27 6.44 -14.66
N LEU A 30 -7.21 5.80 -14.14
CA LEU A 30 -6.19 5.16 -14.97
C LEU A 30 -6.60 3.71 -15.21
N CYS A 31 -7.02 3.40 -16.44
CA CYS A 31 -7.29 2.06 -16.89
C CYS A 31 -6.02 1.41 -17.42
N PHE A 32 -5.62 0.30 -16.80
CA PHE A 32 -4.44 -0.47 -17.21
C PHE A 32 -4.77 -1.92 -17.58
N TRP A 33 -6.04 -2.32 -17.48
CA TRP A 33 -6.53 -3.55 -18.05
C TRP A 33 -8.02 -3.47 -18.34
N HIS A 34 -8.44 -3.97 -19.49
CA HIS A 34 -9.86 -4.16 -19.81
C HIS A 34 -10.05 -5.25 -20.85
N LEU A 35 -10.97 -6.18 -20.59
CA LEU A 35 -11.48 -7.16 -21.53
C LEU A 35 -12.81 -6.65 -22.12
N PRO A 36 -12.83 -6.23 -23.40
CA PRO A 36 -14.06 -5.78 -24.04
C PRO A 36 -15.13 -6.87 -24.01
N HIS A 37 -16.37 -6.50 -23.71
CA HIS A 37 -17.56 -7.37 -23.75
C HIS A 37 -17.62 -8.50 -22.71
N ALA A 38 -16.70 -8.57 -21.76
CA ALA A 38 -16.81 -9.49 -20.63
C ALA A 38 -17.68 -8.87 -19.52
N SER A 39 -18.66 -9.63 -19.01
CA SER A 39 -19.43 -9.24 -17.84
C SER A 39 -18.65 -9.55 -16.56
N SER A 40 -18.54 -8.59 -15.64
CA SER A 40 -18.03 -8.81 -14.29
C SER A 40 -19.16 -9.08 -13.30
N ASN A 41 -18.91 -9.94 -12.31
CA ASN A 41 -19.88 -10.26 -11.26
C ASN A 41 -19.34 -9.99 -9.85
N VAL A 42 -18.05 -9.61 -9.73
CA VAL A 42 -17.38 -9.36 -8.46
C VAL A 42 -16.48 -8.15 -8.60
N ARG A 43 -16.62 -7.19 -7.67
CA ARG A 43 -15.75 -6.02 -7.54
C ARG A 43 -14.89 -6.11 -6.29
N ILE A 44 -13.59 -5.96 -6.49
CA ILE A 44 -12.59 -5.82 -5.43
C ILE A 44 -12.06 -4.39 -5.46
N CYS A 45 -12.14 -3.68 -4.34
CA CYS A 45 -11.43 -2.42 -4.13
C CYS A 45 -10.25 -2.67 -3.18
N ALA A 46 -9.05 -2.27 -3.59
CA ALA A 46 -7.86 -2.32 -2.77
C ALA A 46 -7.32 -0.90 -2.55
N VAL A 47 -6.96 -0.59 -1.31
CA VAL A 47 -6.32 0.66 -0.92
C VAL A 47 -5.05 0.41 -0.14
N GLY A 48 -4.23 1.45 -0.01
CA GLY A 48 -2.95 1.36 0.64
C GLY A 48 -3.01 1.44 2.16
N ASP A 49 -2.01 2.11 2.72
CA ASP A 49 -1.71 2.11 4.15
C ASP A 49 -2.73 2.94 4.93
N ILE A 50 -3.21 2.37 6.04
CA ILE A 50 -4.24 2.94 6.92
C ILE A 50 -3.65 3.06 8.32
N GLY A 51 -3.21 4.26 8.66
CA GLY A 51 -2.92 4.70 10.01
C GLY A 51 -4.12 5.44 10.60
N LEU A 52 -4.63 4.93 11.73
CA LEU A 52 -5.76 5.53 12.46
C LEU A 52 -5.31 6.26 13.73
N SER A 53 -4.01 6.44 13.93
CA SER A 53 -3.43 7.11 15.09
C SER A 53 -3.42 8.64 14.94
N GLY A 54 -2.76 9.35 15.88
CA GLY A 54 -2.63 10.80 15.82
C GLY A 54 -3.96 11.55 15.75
N ARG A 55 -4.09 12.50 14.82
CA ARG A 55 -5.31 13.31 14.68
C ARG A 55 -6.45 12.55 13.98
N VAL A 56 -6.20 11.37 13.39
CA VAL A 56 -7.23 10.53 12.78
C VAL A 56 -8.07 9.81 13.83
N ASP A 57 -7.45 9.34 14.92
CA ASP A 57 -8.12 8.61 16.01
C ASP A 57 -9.40 9.28 16.54
N PRO A 58 -9.39 10.57 16.94
CA PRO A 58 -10.61 11.22 17.43
C PRO A 58 -11.68 11.37 16.35
N LEU A 59 -11.32 11.42 15.07
CA LEU A 59 -12.28 11.52 13.96
C LEU A 59 -13.05 10.22 13.77
N VAL A 60 -12.36 9.08 13.89
CA VAL A 60 -13.02 7.76 13.82
C VAL A 60 -13.78 7.42 15.11
N GLY A 61 -13.33 7.90 16.27
CA GLY A 61 -13.94 7.64 17.57
C GLY A 61 -15.19 8.46 17.88
N ARG A 62 -15.25 9.74 17.51
CA ARG A 62 -16.35 10.66 17.90
C ARG A 62 -17.49 10.79 16.89
N GLY A 63 -17.28 10.41 15.63
CA GLY A 63 -18.24 10.65 14.53
C GLY A 63 -19.00 9.43 14.02
N GLY A 64 -18.72 8.24 14.54
CA GLY A 64 -18.88 7.02 13.75
C GLY A 64 -17.97 7.06 12.51
N SER A 65 -17.86 5.99 11.76
CA SER A 65 -17.05 5.90 10.52
C SER A 65 -17.19 7.04 9.50
N GLY A 66 -18.22 7.87 9.63
CA GLY A 66 -18.74 8.75 8.59
C GLY A 66 -17.93 10.00 8.28
N SER A 67 -16.93 10.43 9.07
CA SER A 67 -16.18 11.65 8.72
C SER A 67 -15.02 11.38 7.76
N VAL A 68 -14.11 10.47 8.12
CA VAL A 68 -12.86 10.21 7.35
C VAL A 68 -13.14 9.58 5.99
N PHE A 69 -14.13 8.69 5.92
CA PHE A 69 -14.43 7.90 4.71
C PHE A 69 -15.74 8.31 4.03
N ALA A 70 -16.38 9.39 4.46
CA ALA A 70 -17.74 9.79 4.06
C ALA A 70 -17.97 9.73 2.55
N GLU A 71 -17.03 10.30 1.80
CA GLU A 71 -17.16 10.54 0.37
C GLU A 71 -16.98 9.25 -0.45
N ILE A 72 -16.12 8.35 0.02
CA ILE A 72 -15.77 7.11 -0.68
C ILE A 72 -16.64 5.93 -0.22
N GLN A 73 -17.25 6.02 0.98
CA GLN A 73 -18.06 4.96 1.57
C GLN A 73 -19.19 4.46 0.64
N PRO A 74 -19.97 5.32 -0.06
CA PRO A 74 -21.00 4.84 -0.97
C PRO A 74 -20.47 3.98 -2.12
N PHE A 75 -19.20 4.18 -2.52
CA PHE A 75 -18.54 3.36 -3.52
C PHE A 75 -18.10 2.01 -2.93
N PHE A 76 -17.51 2.03 -1.74
CA PHE A 76 -17.11 0.81 -1.02
C PHE A 76 -18.27 -0.12 -0.68
N LEU A 77 -19.41 0.43 -0.23
CA LEU A 77 -20.60 -0.36 0.10
C LEU A 77 -21.24 -1.06 -1.12
N LYS A 78 -20.86 -0.67 -2.35
CA LYS A 78 -21.28 -1.33 -3.59
C LYS A 78 -20.29 -2.38 -4.08
N SER A 79 -19.13 -2.50 -3.44
CA SER A 79 -18.10 -3.49 -3.77
C SER A 79 -18.30 -4.76 -2.96
N ASN A 80 -17.92 -5.92 -3.54
CA ASN A 80 -18.02 -7.19 -2.84
C ASN A 80 -16.93 -7.33 -1.78
N ILE A 81 -15.72 -6.85 -2.11
CA ILE A 81 -14.56 -6.91 -1.24
C ILE A 81 -13.89 -5.55 -1.25
N VAL A 82 -13.61 -5.05 -0.06
CA VAL A 82 -12.79 -3.86 0.17
C VAL A 82 -11.64 -4.27 1.09
N PHE A 83 -10.43 -4.09 0.59
CA PHE A 83 -9.17 -4.50 1.17
C PHE A 83 -8.30 -3.28 1.50
N GLY A 84 -7.59 -3.31 2.63
CA GLY A 84 -6.56 -2.31 2.97
C GLY A 84 -5.50 -2.86 3.93
N ASN A 85 -4.39 -2.13 4.09
CA ASN A 85 -3.34 -2.45 5.06
C ASN A 85 -3.54 -1.61 6.34
N LEU A 86 -3.85 -2.26 7.47
CA LEU A 86 -4.04 -1.57 8.75
C LEU A 86 -2.70 -1.49 9.48
N GLU A 87 -2.09 -0.31 9.45
CA GLU A 87 -0.74 -0.04 9.95
C GLU A 87 -0.73 0.57 11.36
N SER A 88 -1.90 0.85 11.92
CA SER A 88 -2.03 1.18 13.34
C SER A 88 -2.45 -0.04 14.17
N PRO A 89 -1.66 -0.46 15.15
CA PRO A 89 -2.14 -1.35 16.21
C PRO A 89 -3.33 -0.72 16.94
N LEU A 90 -4.37 -1.53 17.19
CA LEU A 90 -5.57 -1.09 17.88
C LEU A 90 -5.48 -1.44 19.37
N VAL A 91 -5.09 -0.45 20.18
CA VAL A 91 -4.69 -0.60 21.58
C VAL A 91 -5.16 0.56 22.46
N ASP A 92 -6.37 0.45 23.01
CA ASP A 92 -7.04 1.52 23.77
C ASP A 92 -6.18 2.11 24.91
N ALA A 93 -5.38 1.29 25.58
CA ALA A 93 -4.56 1.74 26.71
C ALA A 93 -3.46 2.74 26.33
N TYR A 94 -3.05 2.78 25.06
CA TYR A 94 -1.89 3.55 24.57
C TYR A 94 -2.27 4.73 23.67
N VAL A 95 -3.55 4.90 23.34
CA VAL A 95 -4.06 5.99 22.49
C VAL A 95 -3.65 7.35 23.07
N GLY A 96 -3.04 8.19 22.23
CA GLY A 96 -2.54 9.52 22.60
C GLY A 96 -1.33 9.51 23.55
N LYS A 97 -0.83 8.34 23.95
CA LYS A 97 0.35 8.17 24.81
C LYS A 97 1.58 7.71 24.02
N GLN A 98 1.37 6.98 22.93
CA GLN A 98 2.41 6.48 22.04
C GLN A 98 1.98 6.64 20.59
N MET A 99 2.95 6.82 19.69
CA MET A 99 2.69 6.93 18.25
C MET A 99 2.13 5.62 17.69
N PHE A 100 1.42 5.70 16.57
CA PHE A 100 0.80 4.57 15.85
C PHE A 100 -0.32 3.84 16.62
N ALA A 101 -0.49 4.05 17.93
CA ALA A 101 -1.61 3.52 18.70
C ALA A 101 -2.93 4.17 18.27
N ALA A 102 -3.90 3.35 17.89
CA ALA A 102 -5.27 3.77 17.63
C ALA A 102 -6.26 3.02 18.53
N ALA A 103 -7.44 3.58 18.75
CA ALA A 103 -8.49 2.93 19.52
C ALA A 103 -9.07 1.70 18.80
N THR A 104 -9.54 0.71 19.55
CA THR A 104 -10.22 -0.49 19.02
C THR A 104 -11.48 -0.15 18.23
N GLN A 105 -12.10 1.00 18.54
CA GLN A 105 -13.19 1.60 17.77
C GLN A 105 -12.83 1.85 16.30
N GLY A 106 -11.54 1.99 15.96
CA GLY A 106 -11.06 2.08 14.59
C GLY A 106 -11.49 0.90 13.71
N ALA A 107 -11.55 -0.32 14.25
CA ALA A 107 -12.05 -1.49 13.51
C ALA A 107 -13.54 -1.35 13.15
N VAL A 108 -14.35 -0.82 14.06
CA VAL A 108 -15.78 -0.54 13.81
C VAL A 108 -15.91 0.54 12.73
N ALA A 109 -15.05 1.57 12.78
CA ALA A 109 -15.05 2.63 11.78
C ALA A 109 -14.71 2.11 10.38
N LEU A 110 -13.69 1.25 10.26
CA LEU A 110 -13.33 0.60 8.99
C LEU A 110 -14.46 -0.29 8.49
N LYS A 111 -15.08 -1.11 9.35
CA LYS A 111 -16.21 -1.95 8.95
C LYS A 111 -17.35 -1.11 8.39
N ALA A 112 -17.74 -0.06 9.08
CA ALA A 112 -18.84 0.79 8.66
C ALA A 112 -18.50 1.61 7.40
N ALA A 113 -17.23 1.92 7.15
CA ALA A 113 -16.77 2.49 5.88
C ALA A 113 -16.87 1.51 4.68
N GLY A 114 -17.08 0.21 4.95
CA GLY A 114 -17.26 -0.83 3.94
C GLY A 114 -16.08 -1.80 3.81
N PHE A 115 -15.04 -1.67 4.64
CA PHE A 115 -13.93 -2.63 4.64
C PHE A 115 -14.41 -4.04 4.99
N THR A 116 -13.79 -5.03 4.34
CA THR A 116 -14.14 -6.44 4.52
C THR A 116 -12.95 -7.29 4.97
N LEU A 117 -11.74 -6.91 4.55
CA LEU A 117 -10.50 -7.66 4.79
C LEU A 117 -9.35 -6.68 5.03
N LEU A 118 -8.50 -6.98 6.02
CA LEU A 118 -7.34 -6.16 6.34
C LEU A 118 -6.04 -6.98 6.37
N HIS A 119 -4.98 -6.41 5.81
CA HIS A 119 -3.62 -6.90 6.00
C HIS A 119 -3.06 -6.36 7.32
N LEU A 120 -2.48 -7.24 8.14
CA LEU A 120 -1.86 -6.88 9.41
C LEU A 120 -0.34 -7.07 9.46
N ALA A 121 0.29 -7.85 8.58
CA ALA A 121 1.74 -8.11 8.61
C ALA A 121 2.59 -6.92 8.12
N ASN A 122 2.57 -5.81 8.85
CA ASN A 122 3.37 -4.61 8.57
C ASN A 122 4.36 -4.29 9.70
N ASN A 123 5.22 -3.29 9.52
CA ASN A 123 6.26 -2.93 10.49
C ASN A 123 5.76 -2.38 11.82
N HIS A 124 4.50 -2.00 11.93
CA HIS A 124 3.94 -1.43 13.15
C HIS A 124 3.10 -2.41 13.96
N ILE A 125 2.66 -3.53 13.37
CA ILE A 125 1.71 -4.44 14.02
C ILE A 125 2.18 -5.00 15.36
N HIS A 126 3.50 -5.04 15.59
CA HIS A 126 4.12 -5.58 16.79
C HIS A 126 4.76 -4.50 17.69
N ASP A 127 4.47 -3.21 17.46
CA ASP A 127 5.00 -2.10 18.27
C ASP A 127 4.63 -2.22 19.76
N PHE A 128 3.47 -2.83 20.04
CA PHE A 128 2.96 -3.08 21.40
C PHE A 128 3.04 -4.57 21.79
N GLY A 129 3.90 -5.33 21.10
CA GLY A 129 4.10 -6.75 21.34
C GLY A 129 2.87 -7.62 21.05
N ALA A 130 2.92 -8.87 21.54
CA ALA A 130 1.88 -9.86 21.31
C ALA A 130 0.49 -9.45 21.85
N GLU A 131 0.45 -8.68 22.94
CA GLU A 131 -0.80 -8.17 23.51
C GLU A 131 -1.47 -7.16 22.57
N GLY A 132 -0.69 -6.23 22.00
CA GLY A 132 -1.23 -5.27 21.03
C GLY A 132 -1.68 -5.91 19.72
N LEU A 133 -0.92 -6.89 19.24
CA LEU A 133 -1.33 -7.68 18.08
C LEU A 133 -2.63 -8.47 18.36
N GLN A 134 -2.74 -9.10 19.53
CA GLN A 134 -3.97 -9.80 19.94
C GLN A 134 -5.16 -8.86 20.03
N SER A 135 -4.99 -7.70 20.67
CA SER A 135 -6.00 -6.65 20.76
C SER A 135 -6.49 -6.21 19.37
N THR A 136 -5.55 -6.02 18.44
CA THR A 136 -5.85 -5.65 17.05
C THR A 136 -6.68 -6.72 16.34
N MET A 137 -6.28 -7.98 16.43
CA MET A 137 -7.01 -9.10 15.84
C MET A 137 -8.41 -9.26 16.45
N ASP A 138 -8.54 -9.12 17.77
CA ASP A 138 -9.82 -9.23 18.46
C ASP A 138 -10.77 -8.08 18.11
N ALA A 139 -10.27 -6.85 17.99
CA ALA A 139 -11.06 -5.70 17.54
C ALA A 139 -11.58 -5.89 16.10
N CYS A 140 -10.71 -6.32 15.19
CA CYS A 140 -11.10 -6.61 13.80
C CYS A 140 -12.16 -7.72 13.74
N ARG A 141 -11.94 -8.82 14.46
CA ARG A 141 -12.88 -9.94 14.55
C ARG A 141 -14.22 -9.53 15.13
N ALA A 142 -14.23 -8.74 16.20
CA ALA A 142 -15.46 -8.24 16.83
C ALA A 142 -16.26 -7.32 15.89
N ALA A 143 -15.58 -6.54 15.05
CA ALA A 143 -16.21 -5.71 14.02
C ALA A 143 -16.66 -6.51 12.77
N GLY A 144 -16.35 -7.81 12.69
CA GLY A 144 -16.67 -8.63 11.51
C GLY A 144 -15.80 -8.30 10.29
N LEU A 145 -14.55 -7.93 10.54
CA LEU A 145 -13.49 -7.80 9.54
C LEU A 145 -12.67 -9.08 9.50
N LEU A 146 -12.37 -9.55 8.29
CA LEU A 146 -11.37 -10.58 8.08
C LEU A 146 -9.98 -9.96 8.17
N THR A 147 -9.00 -10.74 8.60
CA THR A 147 -7.60 -10.30 8.69
C THR A 147 -6.67 -11.36 8.08
N LEU A 148 -5.54 -10.92 7.55
CA LEU A 148 -4.49 -11.79 7.02
C LEU A 148 -3.10 -11.33 7.46
N GLY A 149 -2.14 -12.25 7.42
CA GLY A 149 -0.74 -12.00 7.80
C GLY A 149 -0.48 -11.94 9.29
N ALA A 150 -1.48 -12.22 10.13
CA ALA A 150 -1.30 -12.43 11.56
C ALA A 150 -2.28 -13.47 12.06
N GLY A 151 -1.92 -14.12 13.17
CA GLY A 151 -2.69 -15.19 13.78
C GLY A 151 -2.26 -15.46 15.21
N ARG A 152 -2.97 -16.36 15.89
CA ARG A 152 -2.63 -16.79 17.26
C ARG A 152 -1.47 -17.79 17.29
N THR A 153 -1.13 -18.32 16.12
CA THR A 153 -0.02 -19.23 15.88
C THR A 153 0.60 -18.93 14.52
N MET A 154 1.84 -19.38 14.29
CA MET A 154 2.53 -19.16 13.02
C MET A 154 1.78 -19.80 11.83
N GLY A 155 1.13 -20.94 12.06
CA GLY A 155 0.31 -21.61 11.06
C GLY A 155 -0.94 -20.80 10.69
N GLU A 156 -1.57 -20.13 11.65
CA GLU A 156 -2.68 -19.21 11.36
C GLU A 156 -2.18 -17.96 10.62
N ALA A 157 -1.05 -17.37 11.04
CA ALA A 157 -0.51 -16.15 10.45
C ALA A 157 -0.19 -16.30 8.96
N GLY A 158 0.35 -17.46 8.56
CA GLY A 158 0.64 -17.80 7.16
C GLY A 158 -0.49 -18.52 6.42
N SER A 159 -1.69 -18.62 7.01
CA SER A 159 -2.80 -19.37 6.39
C SER A 159 -3.46 -18.63 5.22
N LEU A 160 -3.97 -19.40 4.27
CA LEU A 160 -4.79 -18.89 3.18
C LEU A 160 -6.16 -18.43 3.72
N VAL A 161 -6.43 -17.13 3.62
CA VAL A 161 -7.76 -16.59 3.86
C VAL A 161 -8.56 -16.67 2.56
N VAL A 162 -9.80 -17.14 2.61
CA VAL A 162 -10.66 -17.26 1.41
C VAL A 162 -11.93 -16.44 1.61
N THR A 163 -12.24 -15.57 0.65
CA THR A 163 -13.52 -14.87 0.55
C THR A 163 -14.32 -15.41 -0.62
N GLU A 164 -15.64 -15.45 -0.46
CA GLU A 164 -16.57 -15.87 -1.51
C GLU A 164 -17.41 -14.67 -1.95
N ALA A 165 -17.44 -14.43 -3.26
CA ALA A 165 -18.26 -13.37 -3.85
C ALA A 165 -18.90 -13.89 -5.15
N GLY A 166 -20.23 -13.92 -5.19
CA GLY A 166 -20.95 -14.56 -6.27
C GLY A 166 -20.58 -16.04 -6.38
N ARG A 167 -19.95 -16.44 -7.49
CA ARG A 167 -19.41 -17.80 -7.72
C ARG A 167 -17.89 -17.88 -7.62
N MET A 168 -17.22 -16.78 -7.28
CA MET A 168 -15.77 -16.71 -7.18
C MET A 168 -15.30 -17.03 -5.78
N ARG A 169 -14.29 -17.89 -5.65
CA ARG A 169 -13.46 -18.05 -4.46
C ARG A 169 -12.17 -17.26 -4.65
N ILE A 170 -11.97 -16.24 -3.83
CA ILE A 170 -10.79 -15.38 -3.88
C ILE A 170 -9.92 -15.69 -2.66
N GLY A 171 -8.69 -16.13 -2.92
CA GLY A 171 -7.70 -16.44 -1.89
C GLY A 171 -6.81 -15.24 -1.60
N TRP A 172 -6.38 -15.13 -0.35
CA TRP A 172 -5.54 -14.05 0.15
C TRP A 172 -4.42 -14.60 1.01
N LEU A 173 -3.20 -14.23 0.66
CA LEU A 173 -2.01 -14.43 1.48
C LEU A 173 -1.39 -13.06 1.76
N GLY A 174 -0.75 -12.89 2.91
CA GLY A 174 0.06 -11.69 3.09
C GLY A 174 1.03 -11.77 4.24
N CYS A 175 2.17 -11.14 4.02
CA CYS A 175 3.32 -11.10 4.91
C CYS A 175 4.02 -9.75 4.72
N GLY A 176 4.94 -9.41 5.61
CA GLY A 176 5.74 -8.20 5.44
C GLY A 176 7.04 -8.25 6.19
N ARG A 177 7.75 -7.12 6.16
CA ARG A 177 9.00 -6.94 6.89
C ARG A 177 8.70 -6.19 8.19
N THR A 178 8.47 -6.91 9.28
CA THR A 178 8.04 -6.27 10.53
C THR A 178 9.22 -5.66 11.30
N LEU A 179 10.44 -6.18 11.10
CA LEU A 179 11.70 -5.72 11.69
C LEU A 179 11.80 -5.83 13.22
N ILE A 180 10.73 -6.21 13.91
CA ILE A 180 10.67 -6.42 15.36
C ILE A 180 10.54 -7.91 15.64
N LYS A 181 11.51 -8.54 16.31
CA LYS A 181 11.43 -9.97 16.65
C LYS A 181 10.16 -10.29 17.47
N GLN A 182 9.52 -11.39 17.13
CA GLN A 182 8.37 -11.96 17.83
C GLN A 182 8.70 -13.27 18.52
N SER A 183 7.89 -13.63 19.52
CA SER A 183 7.91 -14.96 20.14
C SER A 183 7.35 -16.00 19.16
N GLN A 184 7.80 -17.26 19.31
CA GLN A 184 7.16 -18.41 18.65
C GLN A 184 5.88 -18.86 19.38
N ASP A 185 5.76 -18.48 20.66
CA ASP A 185 4.60 -18.76 21.50
C ASP A 185 3.66 -17.55 21.54
N GLY A 186 2.40 -17.77 21.14
CA GLY A 186 1.34 -16.78 21.18
C GLY A 186 1.11 -16.03 19.85
N PRO A 187 0.36 -14.93 19.91
CA PRO A 187 0.02 -14.10 18.75
C PRO A 187 1.25 -13.65 17.97
N CYS A 188 1.22 -13.87 16.66
CA CYS A 188 2.34 -13.63 15.76
C CYS A 188 1.88 -13.12 14.40
N TYR A 189 2.78 -12.45 13.69
CA TYR A 189 2.62 -12.01 12.31
C TYR A 189 3.44 -12.91 11.37
N TRP A 190 3.12 -12.92 10.08
CA TRP A 190 3.87 -13.69 9.10
C TRP A 190 4.98 -12.83 8.47
N GLU A 191 6.21 -13.07 8.91
CA GLU A 191 7.41 -12.40 8.39
C GLU A 191 7.70 -12.89 6.97
N LEU A 192 8.13 -11.99 6.09
CA LEU A 192 8.48 -12.33 4.72
C LEU A 192 9.73 -13.22 4.66
N GLU A 193 9.49 -14.50 4.42
CA GLU A 193 10.50 -15.47 4.03
C GLU A 193 10.16 -16.03 2.64
N GLU A 194 10.95 -15.65 1.63
CA GLU A 194 10.60 -15.84 0.21
C GLU A 194 10.28 -17.29 -0.13
N ALA A 195 11.09 -18.25 0.33
CA ALA A 195 10.86 -19.67 0.04
C ALA A 195 9.50 -20.14 0.58
N GLN A 196 9.18 -19.79 1.84
CA GLN A 196 7.92 -20.17 2.47
C GLN A 196 6.71 -19.53 1.78
N LEU A 197 6.85 -18.26 1.39
CA LEU A 197 5.80 -17.56 0.65
C LEU A 197 5.55 -18.21 -0.72
N MET A 198 6.60 -18.58 -1.45
CA MET A 198 6.48 -19.24 -2.75
C MET A 198 5.78 -20.60 -2.63
N ASP A 199 6.11 -21.38 -1.60
CA ASP A 199 5.43 -22.66 -1.32
C ASP A 199 3.95 -22.45 -0.99
N ALA A 200 3.63 -21.46 -0.15
CA ALA A 200 2.25 -21.12 0.20
C ALA A 200 1.43 -20.66 -1.02
N VAL A 201 2.02 -19.88 -1.93
CA VAL A 201 1.38 -19.45 -3.18
C VAL A 201 1.09 -20.65 -4.09
N ALA A 202 2.05 -21.55 -4.24
CA ALA A 202 1.88 -22.76 -5.06
C ALA A 202 0.76 -23.66 -4.50
N GLU A 203 0.71 -23.84 -3.17
CA GLU A 203 -0.35 -24.61 -2.52
C GLU A 203 -1.73 -23.95 -2.65
N ALA A 204 -1.79 -22.63 -2.41
CA ALA A 204 -3.03 -21.86 -2.43
C ALA A 204 -3.65 -21.77 -3.82
N ARG A 205 -2.84 -21.69 -4.88
CA ARG A 205 -3.30 -21.46 -6.24
C ARG A 205 -4.36 -22.47 -6.69
N SER A 206 -4.21 -23.74 -6.31
CA SER A 206 -5.12 -24.82 -6.69
C SER A 206 -6.48 -24.78 -5.97
N LYS A 207 -6.60 -23.97 -4.90
CA LYS A 207 -7.76 -23.96 -4.00
C LYS A 207 -8.75 -22.82 -4.31
N VAL A 208 -8.39 -21.89 -5.19
CA VAL A 208 -9.13 -20.64 -5.43
C VAL A 208 -9.16 -20.27 -6.91
N ASP A 209 -10.12 -19.46 -7.31
CA ASP A 209 -10.27 -18.98 -8.69
C ASP A 209 -9.29 -17.83 -8.97
N LEU A 210 -9.08 -16.96 -7.99
CA LEU A 210 -8.13 -15.85 -8.01
C LEU A 210 -7.34 -15.83 -6.71
N LEU A 211 -6.01 -15.76 -6.79
CA LEU A 211 -5.14 -15.60 -5.63
C LEU A 211 -4.58 -14.17 -5.59
N VAL A 212 -4.78 -13.48 -4.47
CA VAL A 212 -4.21 -12.18 -4.16
C VAL A 212 -3.11 -12.35 -3.12
N VAL A 213 -1.94 -11.78 -3.37
CA VAL A 213 -0.82 -11.76 -2.42
C VAL A 213 -0.54 -10.33 -2.02
N SER A 214 -0.57 -10.03 -0.72
CA SER A 214 -0.28 -8.70 -0.21
C SER A 214 1.06 -8.66 0.54
N LEU A 215 1.93 -7.71 0.21
CA LEU A 215 3.26 -7.58 0.80
C LEU A 215 3.47 -6.20 1.42
N HIS A 216 3.88 -6.15 2.68
CA HIS A 216 4.30 -4.89 3.31
C HIS A 216 5.83 -4.78 3.33
N ILE A 217 6.41 -4.32 2.21
CA ILE A 217 7.86 -4.18 2.00
C ILE A 217 8.18 -3.01 1.07
N GLY A 218 9.31 -2.34 1.30
CA GLY A 218 9.71 -1.25 0.42
C GLY A 218 10.85 -0.43 0.96
N LEU A 219 11.20 0.61 0.22
CA LEU A 219 11.93 1.74 0.76
C LEU A 219 10.97 2.92 0.78
N MET A 220 10.84 3.57 1.93
CA MET A 220 9.95 4.71 2.10
C MET A 220 10.28 5.84 1.13
N TYR A 221 9.23 6.51 0.65
CA TYR A 221 9.30 7.74 -0.11
C TYR A 221 10.06 7.61 -1.43
N LEU A 222 9.97 6.48 -2.12
CA LEU A 222 10.48 6.30 -3.49
C LEU A 222 9.32 5.96 -4.43
N ASP A 223 9.27 6.60 -5.61
CA ASP A 223 8.27 6.25 -6.63
C ASP A 223 8.62 4.93 -7.34
N TYR A 224 9.92 4.61 -7.44
CA TYR A 224 10.36 3.38 -8.08
C TYR A 224 10.51 2.25 -7.04
N PRO A 225 9.92 1.06 -7.28
CA PRO A 225 10.12 -0.10 -6.42
C PRO A 225 11.58 -0.54 -6.42
N HIS A 226 12.06 -1.06 -5.29
CA HIS A 226 13.38 -1.68 -5.24
C HIS A 226 13.47 -2.81 -6.29
N PRO A 227 14.54 -2.92 -7.10
CA PRO A 227 14.66 -3.96 -8.13
C PRO A 227 14.43 -5.39 -7.62
N ASP A 228 14.94 -5.73 -6.43
CA ASP A 228 14.73 -7.05 -5.83
C ASP A 228 13.27 -7.29 -5.40
N HIS A 229 12.58 -6.26 -4.91
CA HIS A 229 11.16 -6.36 -4.56
C HIS A 229 10.31 -6.52 -5.82
N LYS A 230 10.67 -5.83 -6.91
CA LYS A 230 10.09 -6.04 -8.22
C LYS A 230 10.27 -7.48 -8.70
N ALA A 231 11.50 -7.99 -8.61
CA ALA A 231 11.81 -9.35 -9.02
C ALA A 231 11.04 -10.40 -8.21
N LEU A 232 10.86 -10.19 -6.90
CA LEU A 232 10.04 -11.03 -6.03
C LEU A 232 8.57 -11.03 -6.48
N ALA A 233 7.96 -9.85 -6.67
CA ALA A 233 6.57 -9.76 -7.12
C ALA A 233 6.35 -10.47 -8.46
N GLY A 234 7.29 -10.33 -9.41
CA GLY A 234 7.26 -11.07 -10.67
C GLY A 234 7.37 -12.59 -10.49
N ARG A 235 8.10 -13.10 -9.48
CA ARG A 235 8.12 -14.53 -9.15
C ARG A 235 6.79 -15.01 -8.58
N LEU A 236 6.17 -14.22 -7.70
CA LEU A 236 4.85 -14.53 -7.13
C LEU A 236 3.76 -14.58 -8.21
N GLN A 237 3.76 -13.62 -9.12
CA GLN A 237 2.86 -13.61 -10.27
C GLN A 237 3.03 -14.87 -11.12
N LYS A 238 4.27 -15.22 -11.50
CA LYS A 238 4.58 -16.45 -12.24
C LYS A 238 4.17 -17.73 -11.51
N ALA A 239 4.19 -17.74 -10.19
CA ALA A 239 3.76 -18.86 -9.37
C ALA A 239 2.22 -18.98 -9.25
N GLY A 240 1.47 -17.98 -9.73
CA GLY A 240 0.01 -18.02 -9.81
C GLY A 240 -0.71 -16.95 -8.99
N ALA A 241 -0.01 -15.99 -8.40
CA ALA A 241 -0.68 -14.81 -7.84
C ALA A 241 -1.29 -13.98 -8.98
N GLY A 242 -2.62 -13.91 -9.04
CA GLY A 242 -3.32 -13.12 -10.05
C GLY A 242 -3.28 -11.62 -9.77
N ILE A 243 -3.20 -11.24 -8.49
CA ILE A 243 -2.97 -9.86 -8.06
C ILE A 243 -1.89 -9.86 -6.98
N VAL A 244 -0.89 -8.98 -7.10
CA VAL A 244 0.07 -8.68 -6.04
C VAL A 244 -0.14 -7.24 -5.58
N LEU A 245 -0.43 -7.02 -4.30
CA LEU A 245 -0.68 -5.71 -3.71
C LEU A 245 0.43 -5.38 -2.72
N MET A 246 1.21 -4.35 -2.98
CA MET A 246 2.34 -3.97 -2.12
C MET A 246 2.09 -2.65 -1.38
N HIS A 247 2.79 -2.51 -0.26
CA HIS A 247 2.61 -1.47 0.77
C HIS A 247 3.98 -1.09 1.35
N HIS A 248 4.04 -0.06 2.21
CA HIS A 248 5.24 0.45 2.93
C HIS A 248 5.93 1.70 2.34
N PRO A 249 6.08 1.88 1.00
CA PRO A 249 6.73 3.09 0.50
C PRO A 249 6.06 4.41 0.89
N HIS A 250 4.83 4.38 1.44
CA HIS A 250 4.01 5.55 1.81
C HIS A 250 3.73 6.53 0.65
N VAL A 251 4.04 6.13 -0.58
CA VAL A 251 3.75 6.85 -1.81
C VAL A 251 3.29 5.85 -2.87
N LEU A 252 2.44 6.28 -3.80
CA LEU A 252 2.08 5.46 -4.95
C LEU A 252 3.31 5.08 -5.77
N GLN A 253 3.42 3.80 -6.09
CA GLN A 253 4.39 3.28 -7.06
C GLN A 253 3.66 2.71 -8.27
N GLY A 254 4.40 2.47 -9.35
CA GLY A 254 3.83 1.97 -10.61
C GLY A 254 3.13 0.62 -10.49
N VAL A 255 2.42 0.24 -11.55
CA VAL A 255 1.80 -1.07 -11.69
C VAL A 255 2.31 -1.78 -12.95
N GLU A 256 2.33 -3.11 -12.91
CA GLU A 256 2.56 -3.96 -14.08
C GLU A 256 1.37 -4.87 -14.30
N VAL A 257 1.08 -5.14 -15.57
CA VAL A 257 -0.01 -6.00 -16.01
C VAL A 257 0.50 -6.92 -17.11
N ASP A 258 0.20 -8.21 -17.01
CA ASP A 258 0.53 -9.19 -18.06
C ASP A 258 -0.56 -9.27 -19.13
N ASP A 259 -0.35 -10.10 -20.15
CA ASP A 259 -1.31 -10.27 -21.25
C ASP A 259 -2.57 -11.06 -20.86
N ASN A 260 -2.68 -11.49 -19.59
CA ASN A 260 -3.86 -12.13 -18.99
C ASN A 260 -4.57 -11.24 -17.97
N GLY A 261 -4.12 -10.01 -17.78
CA GLY A 261 -4.65 -9.07 -16.80
C GLY A 261 -4.16 -9.26 -15.37
N GLN A 262 -3.28 -10.24 -15.13
CA GLN A 262 -2.66 -10.40 -13.82
C GLN A 262 -1.87 -9.13 -13.50
N THR A 263 -2.07 -8.61 -12.31
CA THR A 263 -1.62 -7.26 -11.96
C THR A 263 -0.69 -7.28 -10.76
N ILE A 264 0.39 -6.50 -10.82
CA ILE A 264 1.24 -6.16 -9.68
C ILE A 264 1.09 -4.67 -9.42
N CYS A 265 0.71 -4.29 -8.20
CA CYS A 265 0.72 -2.92 -7.71
C CYS A 265 1.86 -2.76 -6.69
N TYR A 266 2.92 -2.03 -7.03
CA TYR A 266 4.15 -1.98 -6.23
C TYR A 266 4.07 -1.14 -4.94
N SER A 267 3.10 -0.23 -4.86
CA SER A 267 2.71 0.45 -3.63
C SER A 267 1.39 1.15 -3.88
N LEU A 268 0.41 0.92 -3.00
CA LEU A 268 -0.88 1.60 -3.06
C LEU A 268 -0.85 2.99 -2.38
N GLY A 269 0.29 3.40 -1.81
CA GLY A 269 0.45 4.68 -1.10
C GLY A 269 -0.27 4.71 0.25
N ASN A 270 -0.35 5.87 0.90
CA ASN A 270 -1.16 6.02 2.11
C ASN A 270 -2.60 6.32 1.74
N PHE A 271 -3.54 5.46 2.14
CA PHE A 271 -4.95 5.77 2.01
C PHE A 271 -5.41 6.74 3.09
N VAL A 272 -5.00 6.50 4.34
CA VAL A 272 -5.16 7.43 5.47
C VAL A 272 -3.91 7.29 6.31
N LEU A 273 -3.14 8.37 6.48
CA LEU A 273 -2.00 8.36 7.40
C LEU A 273 -1.71 9.79 7.83
N ASP A 274 -1.64 10.01 9.15
CA ASP A 274 -1.31 11.33 9.67
C ASP A 274 0.20 11.55 9.67
N TRP A 275 0.65 12.56 8.92
CA TRP A 275 2.04 12.98 8.90
C TRP A 275 2.42 13.85 10.11
N GLN A 276 1.47 14.14 11.01
CA GLN A 276 1.69 14.83 12.27
C GLN A 276 1.09 14.06 13.45
N GLU A 277 1.93 13.42 14.25
CA GLU A 277 1.49 12.72 15.46
C GLU A 277 2.17 13.32 16.72
N GLY A 278 1.35 13.94 17.57
CA GLY A 278 1.84 14.68 18.73
C GLY A 278 2.78 15.83 18.33
N ASN A 279 4.02 15.79 18.83
CA ASN A 279 5.06 16.78 18.50
C ASN A 279 5.94 16.36 17.30
N VAL A 280 5.68 15.19 16.72
CA VAL A 280 6.43 14.68 15.56
C VAL A 280 5.70 15.09 14.29
N VAL A 281 6.42 15.77 13.41
CA VAL A 281 5.93 16.17 12.08
C VAL A 281 6.86 15.60 11.03
N ASN A 282 6.31 14.77 10.14
CA ASN A 282 7.01 14.30 8.96
C ASN A 282 6.88 15.36 7.85
N HIS A 283 8.02 15.90 7.42
CA HIS A 283 8.06 16.93 6.38
C HIS A 283 8.48 16.38 5.00
N ILE A 284 8.77 15.09 4.90
CA ILE A 284 9.30 14.48 3.67
C ILE A 284 8.13 14.17 2.74
N MET A 285 8.10 14.73 1.53
CA MET A 285 7.11 14.36 0.50
C MET A 285 5.64 14.38 0.99
N VAL A 286 5.28 15.35 1.84
CA VAL A 286 3.94 15.40 2.46
C VAL A 286 2.83 15.42 1.42
N ARG A 287 3.06 16.07 0.27
CA ARG A 287 2.10 16.09 -0.83
C ARG A 287 1.86 14.67 -1.36
N GLU A 288 2.91 13.98 -1.78
CA GLU A 288 2.81 12.63 -2.36
C GLU A 288 2.39 11.58 -1.35
N GLN A 289 2.69 11.77 -0.06
CA GLN A 289 2.19 10.93 1.02
C GLN A 289 0.69 11.09 1.24
N ASN A 290 0.09 12.23 0.88
CA ASN A 290 -1.35 12.44 0.94
C ASN A 290 -2.05 12.01 -0.37
N GLU A 291 -1.33 11.45 -1.34
CA GLU A 291 -1.87 11.01 -2.63
C GLU A 291 -1.94 9.47 -2.67
N SER A 292 -3.08 8.93 -3.06
CA SER A 292 -3.30 7.49 -3.23
C SER A 292 -4.31 7.23 -4.35
N ALA A 293 -4.68 5.97 -4.54
CA ALA A 293 -5.72 5.56 -5.44
C ALA A 293 -6.50 4.38 -4.85
N ILE A 294 -7.78 4.32 -5.17
CA ILE A 294 -8.58 3.09 -5.01
C ILE A 294 -8.34 2.26 -6.25
N PHE A 295 -7.67 1.12 -6.09
CA PHE A 295 -7.45 0.14 -7.15
C PHE A 295 -8.67 -0.77 -7.24
N VAL A 296 -9.37 -0.70 -8.36
CA VAL A 296 -10.61 -1.43 -8.62
C VAL A 296 -10.32 -2.56 -9.59
N PHE A 297 -10.62 -3.78 -9.16
CA PHE A 297 -10.56 -4.98 -9.97
C PHE A 297 -11.96 -5.56 -10.10
N ASP A 298 -12.51 -5.48 -11.30
CA ASP A 298 -13.73 -6.19 -11.65
C ASP A 298 -13.34 -7.55 -12.23
N VAL A 299 -13.83 -8.62 -11.61
CA VAL A 299 -13.40 -9.99 -11.89
C VAL A 299 -14.58 -10.90 -12.23
N SER A 300 -14.28 -11.95 -12.98
CA SER A 300 -15.21 -13.01 -13.36
C SER A 300 -14.49 -14.37 -13.39
N GLN A 301 -15.22 -15.43 -13.75
CA GLN A 301 -14.64 -16.75 -13.97
C GLN A 301 -13.63 -16.78 -15.13
N ALA A 302 -13.66 -15.78 -16.02
CA ALA A 302 -12.66 -15.60 -17.07
C ALA A 302 -11.37 -14.90 -16.59
N GLY A 303 -11.29 -14.53 -15.31
CA GLY A 303 -10.18 -13.76 -14.73
C GLY A 303 -10.54 -12.30 -14.48
N ILE A 304 -9.52 -11.43 -14.48
CA ILE A 304 -9.68 -10.00 -14.28
C ILE A 304 -10.26 -9.40 -15.56
N VAL A 305 -11.44 -8.78 -15.47
CA VAL A 305 -12.15 -8.17 -16.59
C VAL A 305 -11.74 -6.72 -16.76
N GLN A 306 -11.49 -6.03 -15.65
CA GLN A 306 -11.04 -4.64 -15.68
C GLN A 306 -10.18 -4.37 -14.45
N ALA A 307 -9.10 -3.61 -14.65
CA ALA A 307 -8.25 -3.12 -13.57
C ALA A 307 -7.96 -1.63 -13.76
N VAL A 308 -8.33 -0.84 -12.75
CA VAL A 308 -8.38 0.62 -12.82
C VAL A 308 -7.89 1.22 -11.51
N ALA A 309 -7.17 2.33 -11.56
CA ALA A 309 -6.86 3.16 -10.39
C ALA A 309 -7.66 4.46 -10.42
N VAL A 310 -8.47 4.72 -9.39
CA VAL A 310 -9.23 5.97 -9.23
C VAL A 310 -8.54 6.81 -8.15
N PRO A 311 -8.08 8.03 -8.46
CA PRO A 311 -7.18 8.78 -7.58
C PRO A 311 -7.95 9.38 -6.40
N VAL A 312 -7.33 9.33 -5.23
CA VAL A 312 -7.83 9.93 -4.00
C VAL A 312 -6.71 10.73 -3.33
N HIS A 313 -7.10 11.57 -2.38
CA HIS A 313 -6.15 12.21 -1.50
C HIS A 313 -6.72 12.38 -0.09
N LEU A 314 -5.83 12.46 0.89
CA LEU A 314 -6.16 12.90 2.24
C LEU A 314 -6.11 14.43 2.27
N ASP A 315 -7.23 15.07 2.62
CA ASP A 315 -7.30 16.52 2.76
C ASP A 315 -6.71 17.00 4.11
N GLU A 316 -6.63 18.31 4.30
CA GLU A 316 -6.12 18.92 5.53
C GLU A 316 -6.94 18.61 6.79
N ASN A 317 -8.20 18.20 6.61
CA ASN A 317 -9.10 17.76 7.66
C ASN A 317 -9.03 16.24 7.89
N LEU A 318 -8.09 15.56 7.24
CA LEU A 318 -7.87 14.12 7.30
C LEU A 318 -9.07 13.32 6.82
N VAL A 319 -9.77 13.85 5.81
CA VAL A 319 -10.86 13.17 5.11
C VAL A 319 -10.34 12.68 3.76
N VAL A 320 -10.68 11.44 3.40
CA VAL A 320 -10.37 10.89 2.08
C VAL A 320 -11.33 11.46 1.05
N ARG A 321 -10.77 12.11 0.04
CA ARG A 321 -11.48 12.80 -1.04
C ARG A 321 -11.13 12.20 -2.39
N TRP A 322 -12.08 12.17 -3.31
CA TRP A 322 -11.75 11.93 -4.71
C TRP A 322 -10.82 13.05 -5.21
N ALA A 323 -9.74 12.70 -5.90
CA ALA A 323 -8.87 13.70 -6.50
C ALA A 323 -9.39 14.04 -7.91
N THR A 324 -10.15 15.13 -8.01
CA THR A 324 -10.70 15.62 -9.30
C THR A 324 -9.76 16.65 -9.94
N GLY A 325 -10.07 17.03 -11.19
CA GLY A 325 -9.38 18.11 -11.90
C GLY A 325 -7.87 17.87 -12.11
N GLU A 326 -7.09 18.94 -11.96
CA GLU A 326 -5.63 18.91 -12.19
C GLU A 326 -4.91 17.97 -11.23
N ARG A 327 -5.26 18.00 -9.93
CA ARG A 327 -4.65 17.12 -8.92
C ARG A 327 -4.85 15.65 -9.26
N GLY A 328 -6.06 15.26 -9.64
CA GLY A 328 -6.35 13.89 -10.08
C GLY A 328 -5.51 13.47 -11.28
N ARG A 329 -5.40 14.36 -12.27
CA ARG A 329 -4.58 14.12 -13.47
C ARG A 329 -3.10 13.96 -13.12
N GLU A 330 -2.54 14.82 -12.26
CA GLU A 330 -1.13 14.74 -11.85
C GLU A 330 -0.79 13.43 -11.14
N ILE A 331 -1.67 12.96 -10.25
CA ILE A 331 -1.53 11.67 -9.56
C ILE A 331 -1.49 10.52 -10.58
N LEU A 332 -2.46 10.49 -11.51
CA LEU A 332 -2.58 9.42 -12.48
C LEU A 332 -1.48 9.48 -13.57
N ASP A 333 -1.05 10.67 -13.99
CA ASP A 333 0.05 10.84 -14.93
C ASP A 333 1.38 10.38 -14.31
N ARG A 334 1.62 10.67 -13.03
CA ARG A 334 2.75 10.13 -12.27
C ARG A 334 2.67 8.61 -12.19
N LEU A 335 1.51 8.04 -11.82
CA LEU A 335 1.31 6.59 -11.75
C LEU A 335 1.56 5.93 -13.12
N ALA A 336 1.00 6.48 -14.20
CA ALA A 336 1.17 5.98 -15.56
C ALA A 336 2.63 6.09 -16.04
N ARG A 337 3.30 7.21 -15.75
CA ARG A 337 4.71 7.42 -16.09
C ARG A 337 5.60 6.39 -15.42
N VAL A 338 5.49 6.24 -14.10
CA VAL A 338 6.28 5.26 -13.34
C VAL A 338 5.98 3.84 -13.83
N SER A 339 4.71 3.51 -14.07
CA SER A 339 4.29 2.20 -14.61
C SER A 339 4.90 1.88 -15.98
N ARG A 340 5.09 2.89 -16.84
CA ARG A 340 5.79 2.72 -18.14
C ARG A 340 7.29 2.58 -17.97
N GLU A 341 7.90 3.36 -17.08
CA GLU A 341 9.35 3.35 -16.85
C GLU A 341 9.83 2.02 -16.26
N ILE A 342 9.08 1.44 -15.31
CA ILE A 342 9.46 0.20 -14.65
C ILE A 342 9.40 -1.02 -15.58
N GLN A 343 8.74 -0.96 -16.74
CA GLN A 343 8.73 -2.06 -17.72
C GLN A 343 10.10 -2.31 -18.35
N ASN A 344 10.98 -1.31 -18.33
CA ASN A 344 12.36 -1.38 -18.84
C ASN A 344 13.35 -1.45 -17.68
N ASP A 345 14.65 -1.52 -17.98
CA ASP A 345 15.67 -1.33 -16.94
C ASP A 345 15.62 0.10 -16.39
N TYR A 346 15.05 0.22 -15.19
CA TYR A 346 14.89 1.47 -14.46
C TYR A 346 15.90 1.61 -13.32
N THR A 347 16.92 0.74 -13.24
CA THR A 347 17.91 0.72 -12.14
C THR A 347 18.56 2.09 -11.95
N ARG A 348 18.90 2.77 -13.04
CA ARG A 348 19.47 4.13 -12.99
C ARG A 348 18.47 5.17 -12.46
N LEU A 349 17.18 5.07 -12.81
CA LEU A 349 16.13 5.97 -12.32
C LEU A 349 15.93 5.77 -10.81
N PHE A 350 15.86 4.51 -10.37
CA PHE A 350 15.77 4.14 -8.96
C PHE A 350 16.97 4.66 -8.16
N GLU A 351 18.21 4.39 -8.61
CA GLU A 351 19.42 4.81 -7.90
C GLU A 351 19.54 6.33 -7.80
N ARG A 352 19.18 7.06 -8.87
CA ARG A 352 19.16 8.53 -8.86
C ARG A 352 18.13 9.07 -7.90
N GLN A 353 16.89 8.58 -7.93
CA GLN A 353 15.85 9.03 -7.03
C GLN A 353 16.22 8.75 -5.57
N ARG A 354 16.72 7.54 -5.28
CA ARG A 354 17.21 7.16 -3.95
C ARG A 354 18.34 8.09 -3.49
N ALA A 355 19.28 8.43 -4.38
CA ALA A 355 20.33 9.38 -4.08
C ALA A 355 19.79 10.78 -3.77
N GLY A 356 18.88 11.31 -4.61
CA GLY A 356 18.25 12.60 -4.42
C GLY A 356 17.53 12.71 -3.07
N ARG A 357 16.72 11.71 -2.73
CA ARG A 357 15.85 11.73 -1.53
C ARG A 357 16.58 11.39 -0.24
N ASN A 358 17.61 10.55 -0.27
CA ASN A 358 18.28 10.07 0.95
C ASN A 358 19.62 10.75 1.24
N ALA A 359 20.33 11.26 0.23
CA ALA A 359 21.65 11.86 0.46
C ALA A 359 21.54 13.16 1.27
N ALA A 360 20.60 14.04 0.93
CA ALA A 360 20.46 15.33 1.60
C ALA A 360 20.14 15.22 3.11
N PRO A 361 19.15 14.39 3.56
CA PRO A 361 18.93 14.15 4.98
C PRO A 361 20.16 13.56 5.70
N VAL A 362 20.86 12.61 5.08
CA VAL A 362 22.08 12.02 5.65
C VAL A 362 23.17 13.07 5.86
N PHE A 363 23.39 13.95 4.88
CA PHE A 363 24.33 15.06 5.01
C PHE A 363 23.90 16.07 6.09
N ALA A 364 22.61 16.38 6.19
CA ALA A 364 22.09 17.29 7.21
C ALA A 364 22.32 16.75 8.63
N VAL A 365 22.03 15.46 8.87
CA VAL A 365 22.28 14.78 10.15
C VAL A 365 23.78 14.76 10.45
N ALA A 366 24.62 14.37 9.48
CA ALA A 366 26.07 14.36 9.66
C ALA A 366 26.62 15.74 10.04
N LEU A 367 26.18 16.80 9.34
CA LEU A 367 26.57 18.18 9.63
C LEU A 367 26.08 18.64 11.02
N HIS A 368 24.87 18.26 11.43
CA HIS A 368 24.35 18.52 12.77
C HIS A 368 25.27 17.92 13.85
N HIS A 369 25.62 16.64 13.71
CA HIS A 369 26.49 15.96 14.67
C HIS A 369 27.92 16.51 14.66
N MET A 370 28.47 16.89 13.49
CA MET A 370 29.76 17.59 13.41
C MET A 370 29.74 18.91 14.18
N ARG A 371 28.71 19.75 13.96
CA ARG A 371 28.56 21.05 14.66
C ARG A 371 28.39 20.90 16.17
N LYS A 372 27.82 19.79 16.63
CA LYS A 372 27.66 19.47 18.05
C LYS A 372 28.88 18.77 18.66
N GLY A 373 29.93 18.49 17.88
CA GLY A 373 31.12 17.78 18.35
C GLY A 373 30.86 16.30 18.68
N ASN A 374 29.77 15.72 18.16
CA ASN A 374 29.36 14.34 18.40
C ASN A 374 30.16 13.35 17.53
N TRP A 375 31.50 13.39 17.63
CA TRP A 375 32.40 12.62 16.78
C TRP A 375 32.22 11.11 16.90
N ARG A 376 31.88 10.63 18.11
CA ARG A 376 31.59 9.20 18.34
C ARG A 376 30.41 8.69 17.52
N TYR A 377 29.34 9.49 17.41
CA TYR A 377 28.18 9.14 16.57
C TYR A 377 28.59 9.00 15.11
N LEU A 378 29.40 9.95 14.61
CA LEU A 378 29.90 9.93 13.24
C LEU A 378 30.79 8.71 12.97
N THR A 379 31.73 8.38 13.87
CA THR A 379 32.61 7.21 13.68
C THR A 379 31.83 5.89 13.73
N GLU A 380 30.82 5.78 14.60
CA GLU A 380 29.93 4.60 14.66
C GLU A 380 29.04 4.46 13.41
N HIS A 381 28.69 5.56 12.74
CA HIS A 381 27.91 5.51 11.51
C HIS A 381 28.77 5.33 10.26
N ILE A 382 30.01 5.85 10.26
CA ILE A 382 30.99 5.61 9.18
C ILE A 382 31.27 4.13 9.01
N SER A 383 31.35 3.36 10.11
CA SER A 383 31.57 1.89 10.03
C SER A 383 30.39 1.12 9.41
N ARG A 384 29.22 1.75 9.29
CA ARG A 384 28.02 1.19 8.64
C ARG A 384 27.91 1.57 7.16
N PHE A 385 28.83 2.40 6.65
CA PHE A 385 28.87 2.73 5.23
C PHE A 385 29.18 1.49 4.39
N ARG A 386 28.51 1.43 3.24
CA ARG A 386 28.60 0.34 2.26
C ARG A 386 28.90 0.96 0.90
N LEU A 387 29.39 0.16 -0.04
CA LEU A 387 29.69 0.61 -1.41
C LEU A 387 28.49 1.28 -2.09
N GLU A 388 27.27 0.80 -1.83
CA GLU A 388 26.02 1.41 -2.30
C GLU A 388 25.86 2.88 -1.87
N HIS A 389 26.32 3.24 -0.66
CA HIS A 389 26.23 4.60 -0.14
C HIS A 389 27.23 5.54 -0.82
N LEU A 390 28.42 5.06 -1.19
CA LEU A 390 29.40 5.83 -1.96
C LEU A 390 28.87 6.15 -3.36
N ARG A 391 28.27 5.16 -4.02
CA ARG A 391 27.63 5.33 -5.32
C ARG A 391 26.46 6.32 -5.24
N MET A 392 25.63 6.21 -4.19
CA MET A 392 24.53 7.12 -3.93
C MET A 392 25.01 8.57 -3.80
N PHE A 393 26.04 8.83 -3.00
CA PHE A 393 26.59 10.19 -2.87
C PHE A 393 27.21 10.70 -4.15
N TRP A 394 27.95 9.86 -4.88
CA TRP A 394 28.53 10.24 -6.16
C TRP A 394 27.46 10.69 -7.17
N LEU A 395 26.37 9.93 -7.29
CA LEU A 395 25.22 10.29 -8.14
C LEU A 395 24.58 11.61 -7.71
N PHE A 396 24.37 11.81 -6.40
CA PHE A 396 23.84 13.06 -5.87
C PHE A 396 24.73 14.27 -6.22
N PHE A 397 26.05 14.15 -6.09
CA PHE A 397 26.99 15.22 -6.45
C PHE A 397 26.97 15.51 -7.96
N LEU A 398 26.92 14.47 -8.81
CA LEU A 398 26.83 14.64 -10.26
C LEU A 398 25.56 15.40 -10.68
N ASP A 399 24.42 15.08 -10.09
CA ASP A 399 23.16 15.75 -10.42
C ASP A 399 23.15 17.22 -9.94
N LYS A 400 23.72 17.51 -8.76
CA LYS A 400 23.92 18.89 -8.29
C LYS A 400 24.87 19.70 -9.19
N LEU A 401 25.96 19.10 -9.67
CA LEU A 401 26.87 19.75 -10.61
C LEU A 401 26.21 20.02 -11.97
N ALA A 402 25.26 19.17 -12.38
CA ALA A 402 24.51 19.32 -13.62
C ALA A 402 23.35 20.34 -13.53
N GLY A 403 23.16 21.02 -12.39
CA GLY A 403 22.06 21.96 -12.17
C GLY A 403 20.68 21.28 -12.17
N ARG A 404 20.61 19.97 -11.91
CA ARG A 404 19.37 19.22 -11.82
C ARG A 404 18.94 19.19 -10.36
N ASP A 405 17.74 19.68 -10.08
CA ASP A 405 17.14 19.47 -8.76
C ASP A 405 16.62 18.03 -8.62
N ALA A 406 16.69 17.54 -7.38
CA ALA A 406 16.49 16.14 -6.98
C ALA A 406 15.03 15.69 -7.04
#